data_AF-A0A7X9F8D4-F1
#
_entry.id   AF-A0A7X9F8D4-F1
#
_cell.length_a   1.000
_cell.length_b   1.000
_cell.length_c   1.000
_cell.angle_alpha   90.00
_cell.angle_beta   90.00
_cell.angle_gamma   90.00
#
_symmetry.space_group_name_H-M   'P 1'
#
loop_
_entity.id
_entity.type
_entity.pdbx_description
1 polymer ?
#
loop_
_entity_poly.entity_id
_entity_poly.type
_entity_poly.pdbx_seq_one_letter_code
_entity_poly.pdbx_strand_id
1 'polypeptide(L)'
;MKVSQHIRKGLQRSLRCWKWIFAFWLVSVFAVSLISVPLKTSVNRIVGSSLITGRLTEGFPLDIISNSGAGFHAVSSFAVTGTILALFIIFLINAFFTGGFFSAVKTDGSTNTRSFFGDAACFFGKFLGINLLTVAVLLVLALLLVAVPSAIGYNLFGNTIFFI
;
A
#
# COMPACT_ATOMS: atom_id res chain seq x y z
N MET A 1 1.29 -38.36 5.58
CA MET A 1 1.76 -37.56 4.41
C MET A 1 0.63 -36.92 3.58
N LYS A 2 -0.48 -36.45 4.19
CA LYS A 2 -1.61 -35.88 3.44
C LYS A 2 -1.51 -34.34 3.29
N VAL A 3 -0.96 -33.65 4.30
CA VAL A 3 -0.87 -32.17 4.32
C VAL A 3 0.01 -31.62 3.19
N SER A 4 1.17 -32.23 2.92
CA SER A 4 2.06 -31.78 1.84
C SER A 4 1.42 -31.90 0.45
N GLN A 5 0.60 -32.91 0.22
CA GLN A 5 -0.14 -33.08 -1.02
C GLN A 5 -1.23 -32.02 -1.19
N HIS A 6 -1.92 -31.63 -0.12
CA HIS A 6 -2.91 -30.56 -0.15
C HIS A 6 -2.28 -29.18 -0.40
N ILE A 7 -1.15 -28.88 0.25
CA ILE A 7 -0.39 -27.65 0.02
C ILE A 7 0.09 -27.59 -1.44
N ARG A 8 0.67 -28.69 -1.96
CA ARG A 8 1.14 -28.76 -3.35
C ARG A 8 0.02 -28.56 -4.36
N LYS A 9 -1.15 -29.17 -4.13
CA LYS A 9 -2.34 -28.98 -4.99
C LYS A 9 -2.88 -27.54 -4.92
N GLY A 10 -2.90 -26.93 -3.73
CA GLY A 10 -3.30 -25.53 -3.56
C GLY A 10 -2.37 -24.56 -4.30
N LEU A 11 -1.06 -24.78 -4.17
CA LEU A 11 -0.04 -23.98 -4.87
C LEU A 11 -0.18 -24.12 -6.39
N GLN A 12 -0.36 -25.34 -6.90
CA GLN A 12 -0.52 -25.60 -8.33
C GLN A 12 -1.77 -24.93 -8.92
N ARG A 13 -2.88 -24.91 -8.16
CA ARG A 13 -4.12 -24.20 -8.54
C ARG A 13 -3.93 -22.69 -8.57
N SER A 14 -3.21 -22.15 -7.59
CA SER A 14 -2.90 -20.72 -7.52
C SER A 14 -1.99 -20.29 -8.69
N LEU A 15 -0.97 -21.10 -9.02
CA LEU A 15 -0.09 -20.86 -10.17
C LEU A 15 -0.81 -20.92 -11.52
N ARG A 16 -1.87 -21.71 -11.66
CA ARG A 16 -2.73 -21.69 -12.87
C ARG A 16 -3.48 -20.37 -13.05
N CYS A 17 -3.66 -19.58 -11.99
CA CYS A 17 -4.29 -18.27 -12.05
C CYS A 17 -3.32 -17.15 -12.46
N TRP A 18 -2.15 -17.48 -13.02
CA TRP A 18 -1.10 -16.53 -13.40
C TRP A 18 -1.59 -15.36 -14.26
N LYS A 19 -2.53 -15.61 -15.19
CA LYS A 19 -3.16 -14.56 -16.01
C LYS A 19 -3.79 -13.45 -15.16
N TRP A 20 -4.49 -13.83 -14.09
CA TRP A 20 -5.16 -12.90 -13.18
C TRP A 20 -4.17 -12.21 -12.24
N ILE A 21 -3.12 -12.92 -11.83
CA ILE A 21 -2.01 -12.34 -11.04
C ILE A 21 -1.32 -11.23 -11.85
N PHE A 22 -1.05 -11.49 -13.13
CA PHE A 22 -0.47 -10.50 -14.02
C PHE A 22 -1.40 -9.29 -14.24
N ALA A 23 -2.70 -9.53 -14.42
CA ALA A 23 -3.68 -8.45 -14.53
C ALA A 23 -3.74 -7.57 -13.28
N PHE A 24 -3.75 -8.18 -12.08
CA PHE A 24 -3.67 -7.47 -10.81
C PHE A 24 -2.40 -6.62 -10.73
N TRP A 25 -1.24 -7.22 -11.03
CA TRP A 25 0.04 -6.52 -10.99
C TRP A 25 0.06 -5.29 -11.91
N LEU A 26 -0.44 -5.45 -13.15
CA LEU A 26 -0.54 -4.36 -14.12
C LEU A 26 -1.44 -3.22 -13.60
N VAL A 27 -2.62 -3.55 -13.07
CA VAL A 27 -3.53 -2.56 -12.47
C VAL A 27 -2.89 -1.86 -11.26
N SER A 28 -2.16 -2.58 -10.40
CA SER A 28 -1.44 -1.98 -9.27
C SER A 28 -0.34 -1.01 -9.74
N VAL A 29 0.42 -1.36 -10.78
CA VAL A 29 1.44 -0.48 -11.35
C VAL A 29 0.81 0.80 -11.91
N PHE A 30 -0.31 0.70 -12.62
CA PHE A 30 -1.03 1.88 -13.11
C PHE A 30 -1.56 2.75 -11.96
N ALA A 31 -2.13 2.15 -10.91
CA ALA A 31 -2.62 2.87 -9.75
C ALA A 31 -1.49 3.66 -9.04
N VAL A 32 -0.32 3.05 -8.88
CA VAL A 32 0.86 3.74 -8.31
C VAL A 32 1.39 4.82 -9.24
N SER A 33 1.42 4.57 -10.56
CA SER A 33 1.90 5.52 -11.57
C SER A 33 1.08 6.81 -11.60
N LEU A 34 -0.24 6.71 -11.43
CA LEU A 34 -1.14 7.88 -11.37
C LEU A 34 -0.77 8.88 -10.27
N ILE A 35 0.00 8.45 -9.26
CA ILE A 35 0.34 9.25 -8.08
C ILE A 35 1.82 9.59 -8.07
N SER A 36 2.68 8.67 -8.52
CA SER A 36 4.11 8.91 -8.61
C SER A 36 4.48 9.95 -9.68
N VAL A 37 3.76 9.97 -10.82
CA VAL A 37 3.98 10.94 -11.89
C VAL A 37 3.72 12.38 -11.45
N PRO A 38 2.53 12.75 -10.92
CA PRO A 38 2.28 14.11 -10.47
C PRO A 38 3.23 14.51 -9.33
N LEU A 39 3.54 13.59 -8.40
CA LEU A 39 4.49 13.84 -7.31
C LEU A 39 5.89 14.18 -7.84
N LYS A 40 6.39 13.42 -8.82
CA LYS A 40 7.66 13.70 -9.51
C LYS A 40 7.64 15.07 -10.20
N THR A 41 6.53 15.43 -10.86
CA THR A 41 6.42 16.73 -11.52
C THR A 41 6.37 17.89 -10.53
N SER A 42 5.71 17.74 -9.39
CA SER A 42 5.66 18.75 -8.33
C SER A 42 7.03 18.97 -7.69
N VAL A 43 7.76 17.88 -7.41
CA VAL A 43 9.15 17.95 -6.92
C VAL A 43 10.05 18.64 -7.96
N ASN A 44 9.95 18.26 -9.23
CA ASN A 44 10.74 18.86 -10.30
C ASN A 44 10.44 20.35 -10.51
N ARG A 45 9.21 20.82 -10.28
CA ARG A 45 8.87 22.25 -10.38
C ARG A 45 9.51 23.07 -9.26
N ILE A 46 9.65 22.50 -8.07
CA ILE A 46 10.26 23.17 -6.92
C ILE A 46 11.79 23.16 -7.02
N VAL A 47 12.34 22.02 -7.44
CA VAL A 47 13.78 21.85 -7.62
C VAL A 47 14.30 22.58 -8.87
N GLY A 48 13.54 22.56 -9.97
CA GLY A 48 13.95 23.08 -11.27
C GLY A 48 13.74 24.58 -11.49
N SER A 49 12.95 25.26 -10.64
CA SER A 49 12.71 26.72 -10.73
C SER A 49 13.73 27.56 -9.97
N SER A 50 14.64 26.93 -9.23
CA SER A 50 15.66 27.61 -8.44
C SER A 50 17.04 27.12 -8.85
N LEU A 51 18.06 27.99 -8.73
CA LEU A 51 19.51 27.77 -9.00
C LEU A 51 20.17 26.61 -8.19
N ILE A 52 19.40 25.58 -7.82
CA ILE A 52 19.72 24.52 -6.87
C ILE A 52 20.28 23.27 -7.57
N THR A 53 20.29 23.22 -8.90
CA THR A 53 20.82 22.09 -9.69
C THR A 53 22.28 21.76 -9.35
N GLY A 54 23.08 22.71 -8.88
CA GLY A 54 24.45 22.45 -8.41
C GLY A 54 24.53 21.71 -7.06
N ARG A 55 23.51 21.85 -6.20
CA ARG A 55 23.46 21.25 -4.85
C ARG A 55 22.75 19.89 -4.80
N LEU A 56 22.03 19.49 -5.86
CA LEU A 56 21.46 18.14 -5.96
C LEU A 56 22.51 17.06 -6.13
N THR A 57 23.69 17.41 -6.62
CA THR A 57 24.84 16.51 -6.75
C THR A 57 25.37 16.04 -5.39
N GLU A 58 25.03 16.74 -4.30
CA GLU A 58 25.53 16.49 -2.94
C GLU A 58 24.53 15.73 -2.05
N GLY A 59 23.27 15.56 -2.46
CA GLY A 59 22.28 14.77 -1.72
C GLY A 59 20.83 15.22 -1.89
N PHE A 60 19.92 14.51 -1.21
CA PHE A 60 18.49 14.84 -1.18
C PHE A 60 18.29 16.17 -0.43
N PRO A 61 17.78 17.24 -1.05
CA PRO A 61 17.83 18.59 -0.50
C PRO A 61 16.68 18.85 0.49
N LEU A 62 16.60 18.03 1.55
CA LEU A 62 15.61 18.19 2.62
C LEU A 62 15.69 19.57 3.28
N ASP A 63 16.90 20.11 3.43
CA ASP A 63 17.15 21.45 4.00
C ASP A 63 16.62 22.60 3.14
N ILE A 64 16.60 22.44 1.82
CA ILE A 64 16.16 23.52 0.91
C ILE A 64 14.63 23.51 0.77
N ILE A 65 14.04 22.31 0.80
CA ILE A 65 12.59 22.14 0.78
C ILE A 65 12.01 22.61 2.12
N SER A 66 12.64 22.30 3.27
CA SER A 66 12.15 22.72 4.60
C SER A 66 12.22 24.24 4.81
N ASN A 67 13.26 24.90 4.30
CA ASN A 67 13.47 26.34 4.46
C ASN A 67 12.64 27.20 3.49
N SER A 68 12.02 26.57 2.47
CA SER A 68 11.19 27.27 1.48
C SER A 68 9.79 27.64 1.99
N GLY A 69 9.33 27.11 3.13
CA GLY A 69 8.06 27.46 3.81
C GLY A 69 6.79 27.17 3.01
N ALA A 70 6.59 27.86 1.89
CA ALA A 70 5.50 27.68 0.93
C ALA A 70 5.66 26.42 0.05
N GLY A 71 6.90 26.06 -0.34
CA GLY A 71 7.17 24.86 -1.13
C GLY A 71 6.96 23.56 -0.35
N PHE A 72 7.38 23.54 0.93
CA PHE A 72 7.21 22.37 1.80
C PHE A 72 5.74 22.03 2.03
N HIS A 73 4.91 23.03 2.32
CA HIS A 73 3.48 22.81 2.59
C HIS A 73 2.73 22.31 1.35
N ALA A 74 3.07 22.81 0.16
CA ALA A 74 2.48 22.33 -1.08
C ALA A 74 2.89 20.88 -1.40
N VAL A 75 4.16 20.52 -1.20
CA VAL A 75 4.67 19.16 -1.43
C VAL A 75 4.17 18.19 -0.39
N SER A 76 4.19 18.56 0.89
CA SER A 76 3.75 17.69 1.98
C SER A 76 2.25 17.44 1.89
N SER A 77 1.44 18.46 1.57
CA SER A 77 0.01 18.28 1.34
C SER A 77 -0.26 17.38 0.15
N PHE A 78 0.40 17.59 -1.01
CA PHE A 78 0.25 16.69 -2.17
C PHE A 78 0.76 15.27 -1.89
N ALA A 79 1.86 15.13 -1.16
CA ALA A 79 2.42 13.83 -0.80
C ALA A 79 1.50 13.08 0.16
N VAL A 80 0.98 13.75 1.19
CA VAL A 80 0.06 13.13 2.17
C VAL A 80 -1.27 12.79 1.51
N THR A 81 -1.92 13.73 0.84
CA THR A 81 -3.21 13.50 0.19
C THR A 81 -3.10 12.49 -0.96
N GLY A 82 -2.05 12.61 -1.79
CA GLY A 82 -1.79 11.68 -2.89
C GLY A 82 -1.50 10.27 -2.38
N THR A 83 -0.69 10.13 -1.32
CA THR A 83 -0.36 8.80 -0.75
C THR A 83 -1.57 8.17 -0.08
N ILE A 84 -2.37 8.93 0.67
CA ILE A 84 -3.62 8.43 1.28
C ILE A 84 -4.58 7.94 0.18
N LEU A 85 -4.75 8.72 -0.89
CA LEU A 85 -5.57 8.32 -2.03
C LEU A 85 -5.01 7.06 -2.72
N ALA A 86 -3.68 6.95 -2.87
CA ALA A 86 -3.02 5.76 -3.42
C ALA A 86 -3.34 4.53 -2.60
N LEU A 87 -3.14 4.62 -1.30
CA LEU A 87 -3.39 3.55 -0.35
C LEU A 87 -4.86 3.14 -0.40
N PHE A 88 -5.78 4.10 -0.48
CA PHE A 88 -7.20 3.83 -0.60
C PHE A 88 -7.55 3.12 -1.91
N ILE A 89 -7.02 3.56 -3.06
CA ILE A 89 -7.24 2.91 -4.35
C ILE A 89 -6.67 1.48 -4.34
N ILE A 90 -5.44 1.28 -3.85
CA ILE A 90 -4.82 -0.03 -3.74
C ILE A 90 -5.64 -0.94 -2.81
N PHE A 91 -6.14 -0.40 -1.71
CA PHE A 91 -6.99 -1.12 -0.76
C PHE A 91 -8.28 -1.61 -1.43
N LEU A 92 -8.96 -0.76 -2.22
CA LEU A 92 -10.16 -1.15 -2.95
C LEU A 92 -9.86 -2.18 -4.04
N ILE A 93 -8.80 -1.99 -4.83
CA ILE A 93 -8.37 -2.94 -5.86
C ILE A 93 -8.06 -4.29 -5.23
N ASN A 94 -7.37 -4.31 -4.08
CA ASN A 94 -7.05 -5.54 -3.37
C ASN A 94 -8.33 -6.28 -2.91
N ALA A 95 -9.28 -5.57 -2.29
CA ALA A 95 -10.57 -6.15 -1.90
C ALA A 95 -11.33 -6.75 -3.10
N PHE A 96 -11.32 -6.04 -4.23
CA PHE A 96 -11.97 -6.48 -5.47
C PHE A 96 -11.32 -7.73 -6.06
N PHE A 97 -10.00 -7.67 -6.33
CA PHE A 97 -9.29 -8.78 -6.95
C PHE A 97 -9.25 -10.03 -6.07
N THR A 98 -9.22 -9.88 -4.74
CA THR A 98 -9.29 -11.03 -3.80
C THR A 98 -10.56 -11.86 -4.02
N GLY A 99 -11.70 -11.21 -4.31
CA GLY A 99 -12.93 -11.90 -4.67
C GLY A 99 -12.83 -12.73 -5.95
N GLY A 100 -12.23 -12.15 -6.99
CA GLY A 100 -11.98 -12.85 -8.25
C GLY A 100 -10.99 -14.01 -8.09
N PHE A 101 -9.91 -13.82 -7.34
CA PHE A 101 -8.92 -14.86 -7.06
C PHE A 101 -9.51 -16.02 -6.27
N PHE A 102 -10.35 -15.74 -5.28
CA PHE A 102 -11.02 -16.78 -4.52
C PHE A 102 -11.88 -17.68 -5.42
N SER A 103 -12.66 -17.08 -6.34
CA SER A 103 -13.44 -17.84 -7.31
C SER A 103 -12.57 -18.61 -8.31
N ALA A 104 -11.47 -17.99 -8.77
CA ALA A 104 -10.56 -18.63 -9.71
C ALA A 104 -9.85 -19.86 -9.12
N VAL A 105 -9.43 -19.79 -7.87
CA VAL A 105 -8.83 -20.94 -7.18
C VAL A 105 -9.87 -22.03 -6.90
N LYS A 106 -11.12 -21.64 -6.58
CA LYS A 106 -12.23 -22.58 -6.39
C LYS A 106 -12.58 -23.36 -7.68
N THR A 107 -12.37 -22.76 -8.84
CA THR A 107 -12.70 -23.33 -10.17
C THR A 107 -11.48 -23.87 -10.93
N ASP A 108 -10.40 -24.22 -10.22
CA ASP A 108 -9.16 -24.79 -10.78
C ASP A 108 -8.47 -23.91 -11.86
N GLY A 109 -8.71 -22.60 -11.82
CA GLY A 109 -8.15 -21.60 -12.74
C GLY A 109 -8.84 -21.52 -14.11
N SER A 110 -9.97 -22.22 -14.31
CA SER A 110 -10.73 -22.25 -15.57
C SER A 110 -11.71 -21.09 -15.76
N THR A 111 -11.50 -19.98 -15.07
CA THR A 111 -12.44 -18.86 -15.02
C THR A 111 -12.30 -17.96 -16.25
N ASN A 112 -13.41 -17.72 -16.96
CA ASN A 112 -13.49 -16.72 -18.01
C ASN A 112 -13.52 -15.29 -17.42
N THR A 113 -13.09 -14.29 -18.17
CA THR A 113 -13.02 -12.87 -17.76
C THR A 113 -14.33 -12.36 -17.18
N ARG A 114 -15.46 -12.65 -17.84
CA ARG A 114 -16.77 -12.25 -17.35
C ARG A 114 -17.10 -12.83 -15.98
N SER A 115 -16.75 -14.10 -15.75
CA SER A 115 -16.96 -14.76 -14.46
C SER A 115 -16.02 -14.20 -13.41
N PHE A 116 -14.74 -13.97 -13.74
CA PHE A 116 -13.76 -13.43 -12.79
C PHE A 116 -14.19 -12.06 -12.25
N PHE A 117 -14.54 -11.12 -13.12
CA PHE A 117 -14.97 -9.79 -12.71
C PHE A 117 -16.37 -9.79 -12.08
N GLY A 118 -17.27 -10.68 -12.52
CA GLY A 118 -18.59 -10.86 -11.90
C GLY A 118 -18.48 -11.39 -10.46
N ASP A 119 -17.64 -12.40 -10.24
CA ASP A 119 -17.38 -12.98 -8.93
C ASP A 119 -16.63 -12.00 -8.02
N ALA A 120 -15.66 -11.25 -8.58
CA ALA A 120 -14.99 -10.17 -7.88
C ALA A 120 -15.97 -9.12 -7.35
N ALA A 121 -16.93 -8.69 -8.17
CA ALA A 121 -17.98 -7.75 -7.76
C ALA A 121 -18.94 -8.36 -6.72
N CYS A 122 -19.35 -9.63 -6.90
CA CYS A 122 -20.26 -10.32 -5.98
C CYS A 122 -19.64 -10.47 -4.57
N PHE A 123 -18.35 -10.79 -4.49
CA PHE A 123 -17.65 -10.97 -3.22
C PHE A 123 -17.01 -9.70 -2.67
N PHE A 124 -17.01 -8.58 -3.42
CA PHE A 124 -16.34 -7.34 -3.06
C PHE A 124 -16.67 -6.89 -1.64
N GLY A 125 -17.96 -6.81 -1.29
CA GLY A 125 -18.38 -6.36 0.05
C GLY A 125 -17.87 -7.25 1.19
N LYS A 126 -17.82 -8.57 0.97
CA LYS A 126 -17.32 -9.53 1.97
C LYS A 126 -15.82 -9.37 2.18
N PHE A 127 -15.05 -9.28 1.10
CA PHE A 127 -13.60 -9.09 1.18
C PHE A 127 -13.22 -7.68 1.63
N LEU A 128 -14.04 -6.66 1.33
CA LEU A 128 -13.88 -5.33 1.88
C LEU A 128 -14.01 -5.35 3.40
N GLY A 129 -15.04 -6.02 3.94
CA GLY A 129 -15.23 -6.19 5.38
C GLY A 129 -14.07 -6.93 6.04
N ILE A 130 -13.59 -8.01 5.43
CA ILE A 130 -12.41 -8.75 5.91
C ILE A 130 -11.17 -7.86 5.91
N ASN A 131 -10.90 -7.14 4.81
CA ASN A 131 -9.76 -6.22 4.73
C ASN A 131 -9.83 -5.11 5.78
N LEU A 132 -11.02 -4.55 6.01
CA LEU A 132 -11.23 -3.53 7.05
C LEU A 132 -10.97 -4.09 8.44
N LEU A 133 -11.44 -5.30 8.71
CA LEU A 133 -11.18 -6.00 9.98
C LEU A 133 -9.69 -6.28 10.15
N THR A 134 -8.99 -6.73 9.10
CA THR A 134 -7.54 -6.96 9.14
C THR A 134 -6.78 -5.67 9.43
N VAL A 135 -7.15 -4.55 8.80
CA VAL A 135 -6.55 -3.24 9.09
C VAL A 135 -6.82 -2.83 10.53
N ALA A 136 -8.04 -3.02 11.04
CA ALA A 136 -8.38 -2.69 12.42
C ALA A 136 -7.56 -3.50 13.43
N VAL A 137 -7.41 -4.81 13.22
CA VAL A 137 -6.58 -5.68 14.09
C VAL A 137 -5.12 -5.27 14.02
N LEU A 138 -4.57 -5.00 12.83
CA LEU A 138 -3.20 -4.54 12.68
C LEU A 138 -2.97 -3.18 13.36
N LEU A 139 -3.95 -2.28 13.32
CA LEU A 139 -3.88 -0.98 13.97
C LEU A 139 -3.87 -1.12 15.49
N VAL A 140 -4.70 -1.99 16.06
CA VAL A 140 -4.68 -2.31 17.50
C VAL A 140 -3.34 -2.91 17.90
N LEU A 141 -2.80 -3.83 17.09
CA LEU A 141 -1.49 -4.43 17.34
C LEU A 141 -0.35 -3.40 17.29
N ALA A 142 -0.37 -2.50 16.30
CA ALA A 142 0.60 -1.41 16.19
C ALA A 142 0.52 -0.45 17.38
N LEU A 143 -0.70 -0.11 17.82
CA LEU A 143 -0.91 0.69 19.02
C LEU A 143 -0.34 0.01 20.26
N LEU A 144 -0.58 -1.29 20.45
CA LEU A 144 -0.01 -2.04 21.57
C LEU A 144 1.52 -2.05 21.53
N LEU A 145 2.11 -2.24 20.35
CA LEU A 145 3.56 -2.23 20.18
C LEU A 145 4.21 -0.88 20.51
N VAL A 146 3.50 0.23 20.34
CA VAL A 146 4.00 1.58 20.68
C VAL A 146 3.64 1.96 22.12
N ALA A 147 2.41 1.67 22.55
CA ALA A 147 1.87 2.07 23.86
C ALA A 147 2.52 1.29 25.01
N VAL A 148 2.81 0.00 24.83
CA VAL A 148 3.39 -0.82 25.91
C VAL A 148 4.82 -0.39 26.25
N PRO A 149 5.76 -0.26 25.30
CA PRO A 149 7.11 0.23 25.60
C PRO A 149 7.11 1.68 26.12
N SER A 150 6.25 2.55 25.59
CA SER A 150 6.16 3.93 26.06
C SER A 150 5.61 4.04 27.47
N ALA A 151 4.60 3.24 27.84
CA ALA A 151 4.09 3.18 29.22
C ALA A 151 5.11 2.60 30.21
N ILE A 152 5.87 1.57 29.80
CA ILE A 152 6.93 0.99 30.64
C ILE A 152 8.10 1.98 30.79
N GLY A 153 8.54 2.59 29.68
CA GLY A 153 9.61 3.60 29.67
C GLY A 153 9.25 4.83 30.50
N TYR A 154 8.00 5.30 30.45
CA TYR A 154 7.51 6.41 31.25
C TYR A 154 7.55 6.12 32.75
N ASN A 155 7.20 4.90 33.17
CA ASN A 155 7.22 4.49 34.59
C ASN A 155 8.63 4.20 35.13
N LEU A 156 9.57 3.76 34.29
CA LEU A 156 10.95 3.45 34.72
C LEU A 156 11.88 4.66 34.74
N PHE A 157 11.71 5.63 33.84
CA PHE A 157 12.70 6.69 33.62
C PHE A 157 12.24 8.11 33.97
N GLY A 158 11.06 8.31 34.55
CA GLY A 158 10.65 9.58 35.16
C GLY A 158 10.98 10.81 34.29
N ASN A 159 10.04 11.21 33.43
CA ASN A 159 10.09 12.45 32.64
C ASN A 159 11.17 12.54 31.54
N THR A 160 11.81 11.43 31.14
CA THR A 160 12.63 11.39 29.90
C THR A 160 12.05 10.40 28.90
N ILE A 161 11.32 10.94 27.92
CA ILE A 161 10.81 10.16 26.78
C ILE A 161 11.97 9.98 25.79
N PHE A 162 12.62 8.82 25.80
CA PHE A 162 13.51 8.41 24.72
C PHE A 162 12.66 7.89 23.55
N PHE A 163 12.56 8.69 22.50
CA PHE A 163 12.22 8.18 21.17
C PHE A 163 13.51 7.61 20.56
N ILE A 164 13.54 6.29 20.33
CA ILE A 164 14.48 5.64 19.41
C ILE A 164 13.70 5.35 18.13
#